data_AF-A0A1Y2UK78-F1
#
_entry.id   AF-A0A1Y2UK78-F1
#
_cell.length_a   1.000
_cell.length_b   1.000
_cell.length_c   1.000
_cell.angle_alpha   90.00
_cell.angle_beta   90.00
_cell.angle_gamma   90.00
#
_symmetry.space_group_name_H-M   'P 1'
#
loop_
_entity.id
_entity.type
_entity.pdbx_description
1 polymer ?
#
loop_
_entity_poly.entity_id
_entity_poly.type
_entity_poly.pdbx_seq_one_letter_code
_entity_poly.pdbx_strand_id
1 'polypeptide(L)'
;MAADERNMPFIKHLASSDRKTRTSALSTLRTFLAAPTTARKLTELDHLKLWKGLFYSVWMCDRPIPQQNLCTELADLLSVLPAPKDDECVVVIPFLRAFWTTLAREWTAIDVLRMEKYLLLVRRVFGASLAWVGGEKKDKNGKTWAGARANGMLQLLEEWPLEKTGNLSKMPVGLRLHVLDIWVDEAEKVELLTEEDGEDADGSHEFLGKLRHIVEAQSKSPCKPVRARAKESLADGRLPGNNVDSPDEMNDDGNDRSSWDGFND
;
A
#
# COMPACT_ATOMS: atom_id res chain seq x y z
N MET A 1 -22.85 -22.61 12.55
CA MET A 1 -22.92 -21.95 13.87
C MET A 1 -23.07 -20.46 13.61
N ALA A 2 -24.16 -19.85 14.10
CA ALA A 2 -24.39 -18.42 13.90
C ALA A 2 -23.23 -17.65 14.53
N ALA A 3 -22.50 -16.87 13.73
CA ALA A 3 -21.53 -15.92 14.26
C ALA A 3 -22.30 -14.96 15.16
N ASP A 4 -22.04 -15.02 16.46
CA ASP A 4 -22.64 -14.14 17.46
C ASP A 4 -22.48 -12.69 16.97
N GLU A 5 -23.59 -12.03 16.66
CA GLU A 5 -23.57 -10.74 15.99
C GLU A 5 -23.06 -9.69 16.96
N ARG A 6 -21.76 -9.39 16.89
CA ARG A 6 -21.17 -8.36 17.75
C ARG A 6 -21.79 -7.02 17.41
N ASN A 7 -22.49 -6.48 18.40
CA ASN A 7 -23.13 -5.19 18.27
C ASN A 7 -22.06 -4.08 18.29
N MET A 8 -21.74 -3.56 17.11
CA MET A 8 -20.88 -2.40 16.90
C MET A 8 -21.73 -1.21 16.45
N PRO A 9 -22.52 -0.60 17.35
CA PRO A 9 -23.53 0.40 16.98
C PRO A 9 -22.91 1.68 16.41
N PHE A 10 -21.62 1.94 16.64
CA PHE A 10 -20.90 3.08 16.09
C PHE A 10 -20.66 2.99 14.58
N ILE A 11 -20.74 1.79 13.96
CA ILE A 11 -20.47 1.62 12.52
C ILE A 11 -21.45 2.43 11.67
N LYS A 12 -22.73 2.45 12.04
CA LYS A 12 -23.73 3.26 11.32
C LYS A 12 -23.44 4.77 11.40
N HIS A 13 -22.79 5.21 12.49
CA HIS A 13 -22.41 6.60 12.70
C HIS A 13 -21.22 7.04 11.86
N LEU A 14 -20.37 6.10 11.39
CA LEU A 14 -19.30 6.36 10.43
C LEU A 14 -19.83 6.84 9.08
N ALA A 15 -21.04 6.42 8.70
CA ALA A 15 -21.70 6.84 7.46
C ALA A 15 -22.69 8.01 7.65
N SER A 16 -22.72 8.64 8.83
CA SER A 16 -23.61 9.79 9.11
C SER A 16 -23.29 10.98 8.20
N SER A 17 -24.30 11.75 7.80
CA SER A 17 -24.10 13.02 7.09
C SER A 17 -23.48 14.09 7.98
N ASP A 18 -23.72 14.05 9.29
CA ASP A 18 -23.13 14.97 10.26
C ASP A 18 -21.65 14.64 10.52
N ARG A 19 -20.79 15.62 10.28
CA ARG A 19 -19.34 15.51 10.51
C ARG A 19 -19.03 15.20 11.96
N LYS A 20 -19.70 15.84 12.93
CA LYS A 20 -19.38 15.63 14.36
C LYS A 20 -19.67 14.21 14.78
N THR A 21 -20.80 13.66 14.34
CA THR A 21 -21.18 12.26 14.53
C THR A 21 -20.12 11.31 13.96
N ARG A 22 -19.63 11.55 12.73
CA ARG A 22 -18.57 10.72 12.13
C ARG A 22 -17.26 10.79 12.91
N THR A 23 -16.82 11.99 13.28
CA THR A 23 -15.58 12.19 14.07
C THR A 23 -15.67 11.51 15.43
N SER A 24 -16.80 11.59 16.12
CA SER A 24 -17.01 10.87 17.38
C SER A 24 -16.97 9.35 17.18
N ALA A 25 -17.59 8.84 16.11
CA ALA A 25 -17.59 7.42 15.79
C ALA A 25 -16.19 6.90 15.45
N LEU A 26 -15.36 7.68 14.74
CA LEU A 26 -13.96 7.35 14.46
C LEU A 26 -13.12 7.30 15.75
N SER A 27 -13.32 8.26 16.67
CA SER A 27 -12.68 8.22 17.99
C SER A 27 -13.07 6.96 18.78
N THR A 28 -14.35 6.61 18.80
CA THR A 28 -14.84 5.36 19.41
C THR A 28 -14.21 4.12 18.75
N LEU A 29 -14.12 4.11 17.41
CA LEU A 29 -13.48 3.02 16.67
C LEU A 29 -12.00 2.88 17.06
N ARG A 30 -11.27 4.00 17.16
CA ARG A 30 -9.85 3.98 17.55
C ARG A 30 -9.67 3.35 18.93
N THR A 31 -10.49 3.73 19.92
CA THR A 31 -10.47 3.12 21.25
C THR A 31 -10.85 1.64 21.21
N PHE A 32 -11.85 1.28 20.41
CA PHE A 32 -12.31 -0.10 20.23
C PHE A 32 -11.22 -1.01 19.64
N LEU A 33 -10.52 -0.53 18.61
CA LEU A 33 -9.41 -1.25 17.96
C LEU A 33 -8.16 -1.33 18.83
N ALA A 34 -7.91 -0.33 19.68
CA ALA A 34 -6.76 -0.34 20.59
C ALA A 34 -6.86 -1.41 21.69
N ALA A 35 -8.07 -1.90 22.02
CA ALA A 35 -8.27 -2.91 23.05
C ALA A 35 -7.92 -4.33 22.54
N PRO A 36 -6.85 -4.98 23.04
CA PRO A 36 -6.41 -6.28 22.50
C PRO A 36 -7.41 -7.41 22.68
N THR A 37 -8.16 -7.40 23.78
CA THR A 37 -9.21 -8.37 24.09
C THR A 37 -10.36 -8.33 23.08
N THR A 38 -10.58 -7.18 22.45
CA THR A 38 -11.61 -6.95 21.44
C THR A 38 -11.06 -7.23 20.06
N ALA A 39 -9.96 -6.56 19.68
CA ALA A 39 -9.41 -6.60 18.34
C ALA A 39 -9.00 -8.02 17.91
N ARG A 40 -8.43 -8.83 18.82
CA ARG A 40 -8.04 -10.23 18.53
C ARG A 40 -9.22 -11.17 18.30
N LYS A 41 -10.42 -10.79 18.75
CA LYS A 41 -11.61 -11.60 18.55
C LYS A 41 -12.28 -11.29 17.22
N LEU A 42 -11.99 -10.15 16.57
CA LEU A 42 -12.67 -9.68 15.36
C LEU A 42 -12.68 -10.73 14.25
N THR A 43 -13.90 -11.03 13.79
CA THR A 43 -14.10 -11.96 12.67
C THR A 43 -13.86 -11.24 11.34
N GLU A 44 -13.74 -11.99 10.24
CA GLU A 44 -13.69 -11.41 8.90
C GLU A 44 -14.91 -10.52 8.62
N LEU A 45 -16.11 -10.96 8.99
CA LEU A 45 -17.34 -10.19 8.83
C LEU A 45 -17.31 -8.88 9.62
N ASP A 46 -16.74 -8.88 10.83
CA ASP A 46 -16.58 -7.67 11.63
C ASP A 46 -15.67 -6.66 10.91
N HIS A 47 -14.52 -7.11 10.40
CA HIS A 47 -13.61 -6.26 9.64
C HIS A 47 -14.26 -5.71 8.36
N LEU A 48 -15.05 -6.50 7.65
CA LEU A 48 -15.80 -6.05 6.47
C LEU A 48 -16.90 -5.02 6.82
N LYS A 49 -17.61 -5.21 7.94
CA LYS A 49 -18.59 -4.24 8.46
C LYS A 49 -17.89 -2.91 8.81
N LEU A 50 -16.73 -2.98 9.47
CA LEU A 50 -15.91 -1.82 9.82
C LEU A 50 -15.44 -1.06 8.57
N TRP A 51 -14.80 -1.73 7.62
CA TRP A 51 -14.29 -1.09 6.41
C TRP A 51 -15.39 -0.56 5.51
N LYS A 52 -16.58 -1.17 5.50
CA LYS A 52 -17.75 -0.59 4.83
C LYS A 52 -18.15 0.74 5.47
N GLY A 53 -18.17 0.82 6.80
CA GLY A 53 -18.42 2.08 7.51
C GLY A 53 -17.37 3.15 7.19
N LEU A 54 -16.08 2.80 7.25
CA LEU A 54 -14.95 3.68 6.93
C LEU A 54 -14.97 4.17 5.47
N PHE A 55 -15.32 3.29 4.53
CA PHE A 55 -15.49 3.63 3.13
C PHE A 55 -16.53 4.75 2.95
N TYR A 56 -17.68 4.66 3.65
CA TYR A 56 -18.70 5.69 3.60
C TYR A 56 -18.32 6.95 4.40
N SER A 57 -17.45 6.86 5.41
CA SER A 57 -16.88 8.06 6.04
C SER A 57 -16.08 8.90 5.03
N VAL A 58 -15.28 8.25 4.19
CA VAL A 58 -14.55 8.90 3.10
C VAL A 58 -15.51 9.40 2.03
N TRP A 59 -16.55 8.62 1.70
CA TRP A 59 -17.59 9.01 0.74
C TRP A 59 -18.24 10.35 1.12
N MET A 60 -18.60 10.54 2.38
CA MET A 60 -19.25 11.74 2.93
C MET A 60 -18.29 12.91 3.22
N CYS A 61 -16.99 12.76 2.92
CA CYS A 61 -16.00 13.82 3.10
C CYS A 61 -15.76 14.57 1.79
N ASP A 62 -16.27 15.80 1.68
CA ASP A 62 -16.28 16.59 0.43
C ASP A 62 -15.26 17.74 0.41
N ARG A 63 -14.58 18.01 1.53
CA ARG A 63 -13.62 19.11 1.64
C ARG A 63 -12.19 18.57 1.49
N PRO A 64 -11.30 19.19 0.69
CA PRO A 64 -9.96 18.66 0.40
C PRO A 64 -9.10 18.41 1.64
N ILE A 65 -8.94 19.39 2.53
CA ILE A 65 -8.10 19.23 3.74
C ILE A 65 -8.67 18.15 4.68
N PRO A 66 -9.99 18.14 4.99
CA PRO A 66 -10.60 17.01 5.70
C PRO A 66 -10.45 15.64 5.03
N GLN A 67 -10.44 15.55 3.69
CA GLN A 67 -10.19 14.27 2.99
C GLN A 67 -8.76 13.78 3.24
N GLN A 68 -7.77 14.66 3.13
CA GLN A 68 -6.37 14.33 3.40
C GLN A 68 -6.17 13.86 4.84
N ASN A 69 -6.71 14.62 5.80
CA ASN A 69 -6.63 14.27 7.23
C ASN A 69 -7.32 12.93 7.51
N LEU A 70 -8.51 12.70 6.93
CA LEU A 70 -9.24 11.45 7.12
C LEU A 70 -8.47 10.26 6.53
N CYS A 71 -7.91 10.38 5.32
CA CYS A 71 -7.12 9.30 4.73
C CYS A 71 -5.89 8.93 5.58
N THR A 72 -5.22 9.93 6.15
CA THR A 72 -4.13 9.71 7.11
C THR A 72 -4.65 9.06 8.39
N GLU A 73 -5.73 9.56 8.99
CA GLU A 73 -6.33 9.00 10.22
C GLU A 73 -6.75 7.54 10.05
N LEU A 74 -7.29 7.16 8.87
CA LEU A 74 -7.66 5.78 8.57
C LEU A 74 -6.43 4.87 8.39
N ALA A 75 -5.37 5.37 7.76
CA ALA A 75 -4.12 4.63 7.63
C ALA A 75 -3.43 4.44 9.00
N ASP A 76 -3.48 5.46 9.85
CA ASP A 76 -2.96 5.44 11.22
C ASP A 76 -3.75 4.50 12.15
N LEU A 77 -4.87 3.91 11.71
CA LEU A 77 -5.53 2.85 12.47
C LEU A 77 -4.63 1.62 12.62
N LEU A 78 -3.71 1.39 11.67
CA LEU A 78 -2.78 0.25 11.75
C LEU A 78 -1.84 0.35 12.96
N SER A 79 -1.46 1.56 13.37
CA SER A 79 -0.56 1.76 14.52
C SER A 79 -1.26 1.60 15.87
N VAL A 80 -2.59 1.71 15.92
CA VAL A 80 -3.35 1.47 17.17
C VAL A 80 -3.76 0.01 17.34
N LEU A 81 -3.77 -0.78 16.27
CA LEU A 81 -4.08 -2.19 16.38
C LEU A 81 -3.03 -2.86 17.28
N PRO A 82 -3.42 -3.81 18.14
CA PRO A 82 -2.51 -4.46 19.06
C PRO A 82 -1.31 -5.02 18.30
N ALA A 83 -0.14 -4.54 18.67
CA ALA A 83 1.10 -5.05 18.11
C ALA A 83 1.15 -6.57 18.30
N PRO A 84 1.63 -7.32 17.30
CA PRO A 84 1.82 -8.76 17.45
C PRO A 84 2.86 -8.96 18.56
N LYS A 85 2.42 -9.51 19.69
CA LYS A 85 3.31 -10.16 20.65
C LYS A 85 3.54 -11.55 20.08
N ASP A 86 4.58 -11.63 19.25
CA ASP A 86 5.09 -12.79 18.53
C ASP A 86 4.15 -13.41 17.47
N ASP A 87 4.75 -13.64 16.30
CA ASP A 87 4.40 -14.47 15.13
C ASP A 87 3.05 -14.41 14.44
N GLU A 88 2.02 -13.79 14.99
CA GLU A 88 0.69 -14.23 14.57
C GLU A 88 0.00 -13.30 13.54
N CYS A 89 0.40 -12.03 13.43
CA CYS A 89 -0.17 -11.05 12.47
C CYS A 89 -1.73 -11.02 12.44
N VAL A 90 -2.37 -11.58 13.47
CA VAL A 90 -3.77 -12.04 13.47
C VAL A 90 -4.76 -10.91 13.36
N VAL A 91 -4.34 -9.70 13.74
CA VAL A 91 -5.23 -8.53 13.74
C VAL A 91 -5.02 -7.69 12.48
N VAL A 92 -3.77 -7.34 12.17
CA VAL A 92 -3.45 -6.38 11.12
C VAL A 92 -3.73 -6.96 9.73
N ILE A 93 -3.33 -8.21 9.46
CA ILE A 93 -3.53 -8.82 8.14
C ILE A 93 -5.02 -9.01 7.82
N PRO A 94 -5.88 -9.55 8.71
CA PRO A 94 -7.32 -9.60 8.43
C PRO A 94 -7.97 -8.22 8.30
N PHE A 95 -7.53 -7.22 9.07
CA PHE A 95 -8.01 -5.85 8.93
C PHE A 95 -7.67 -5.28 7.54
N LEU A 96 -6.44 -5.45 7.06
CA LEU A 96 -6.04 -5.02 5.72
C LEU A 96 -6.63 -5.88 4.60
N ARG A 97 -6.88 -7.18 4.83
CA ARG A 97 -7.63 -8.02 3.90
C ARG A 97 -9.02 -7.43 3.67
N ALA A 98 -9.73 -7.09 4.75
CA ALA A 98 -11.04 -6.46 4.63
C ALA A 98 -11.00 -5.07 3.96
N PHE A 99 -9.91 -4.31 4.09
CA PHE A 99 -9.67 -3.09 3.31
C PHE A 99 -9.68 -3.40 1.82
N TRP A 100 -8.81 -4.30 1.37
CA TRP A 100 -8.71 -4.65 -0.05
C TRP A 100 -10.00 -5.27 -0.58
N THR A 101 -10.64 -6.16 0.17
CA THR A 101 -11.95 -6.74 -0.19
C THR A 101 -13.01 -5.66 -0.37
N THR A 102 -13.07 -4.68 0.54
CA THR A 102 -14.05 -3.60 0.47
C THR A 102 -13.78 -2.70 -0.73
N LEU A 103 -12.54 -2.26 -0.91
CA LEU A 103 -12.18 -1.38 -2.03
C LEU A 103 -12.36 -2.08 -3.37
N ALA A 104 -11.98 -3.34 -3.50
CA ALA A 104 -12.18 -4.12 -4.72
C ALA A 104 -13.66 -4.27 -5.10
N ARG A 105 -14.54 -4.48 -4.10
CA ARG A 105 -15.99 -4.55 -4.35
C ARG A 105 -16.58 -3.22 -4.80
N GLU A 106 -16.17 -2.11 -4.17
CA GLU A 106 -16.80 -0.81 -4.39
C GLU A 106 -16.11 0.02 -5.50
N TRP A 107 -14.92 -0.36 -5.96
CA TRP A 107 -14.06 0.48 -6.83
C TRP A 107 -14.77 1.01 -8.07
N THR A 108 -15.50 0.14 -8.77
CA THR A 108 -16.17 0.48 -10.03
C THR A 108 -17.42 1.34 -9.83
N ALA A 109 -17.93 1.43 -8.59
CA ALA A 109 -19.05 2.28 -8.24
C ALA A 109 -18.62 3.70 -7.81
N ILE A 110 -17.32 3.93 -7.62
CA ILE A 110 -16.77 5.26 -7.31
C ILE A 110 -16.80 6.10 -8.58
N ASP A 111 -17.56 7.19 -8.56
CA ASP A 111 -17.59 8.13 -9.66
C ASP A 111 -16.29 8.96 -9.74
N VAL A 112 -16.04 9.54 -10.91
CA VAL A 112 -14.80 10.27 -11.22
C VAL A 112 -14.53 11.40 -10.23
N LEU A 113 -15.56 12.11 -9.75
CA LEU A 113 -15.40 13.25 -8.83
C LEU A 113 -15.01 12.82 -7.41
N ARG A 114 -15.22 11.54 -7.07
CA ARG A 114 -14.84 10.95 -5.77
C ARG A 114 -13.56 10.14 -5.83
N MET A 115 -13.05 9.82 -7.02
CA MET A 115 -11.92 8.91 -7.19
C MET A 115 -10.65 9.38 -6.47
N GLU A 116 -10.33 10.68 -6.54
CA GLU A 116 -9.07 11.23 -6.01
C GLU A 116 -8.83 10.91 -4.53
N LYS A 117 -9.86 11.06 -3.68
CA LYS A 117 -9.74 10.74 -2.24
C LYS A 117 -9.59 9.25 -1.96
N TYR A 118 -10.10 8.37 -2.83
CA TYR A 118 -9.90 6.93 -2.70
C TYR A 118 -8.52 6.50 -3.21
N LEU A 119 -8.00 7.13 -4.27
CA LEU A 119 -6.60 6.97 -4.67
C LEU A 119 -5.65 7.39 -3.53
N LEU A 120 -5.93 8.53 -2.88
CA LEU A 120 -5.17 8.98 -1.72
C LEU A 120 -5.28 8.00 -0.54
N LEU A 121 -6.49 7.49 -0.24
CA LEU A 121 -6.69 6.49 0.81
C LEU A 121 -5.83 5.24 0.56
N VAL A 122 -5.86 4.70 -0.66
CA VAL A 122 -5.06 3.52 -1.03
C VAL A 122 -3.58 3.81 -0.84
N ARG A 123 -3.09 4.99 -1.26
CA ARG A 123 -1.69 5.40 -1.05
C ARG A 123 -1.32 5.46 0.43
N ARG A 124 -2.16 6.09 1.27
CA ARG A 124 -1.91 6.19 2.72
C ARG A 124 -1.92 4.83 3.41
N VAL A 125 -2.91 3.98 3.12
CA VAL A 125 -3.01 2.64 3.72
C VAL A 125 -1.88 1.74 3.24
N PHE A 126 -1.50 1.78 1.96
CA PHE A 126 -0.38 1.01 1.42
C PHE A 126 0.95 1.43 2.07
N GLY A 127 1.24 2.74 2.14
CA GLY A 127 2.43 3.25 2.82
C GLY A 127 2.48 2.91 4.31
N ALA A 128 1.35 3.03 5.02
CA ALA A 128 1.26 2.61 6.42
C ALA A 128 1.43 1.09 6.60
N SER A 129 1.01 0.29 5.62
CA SER A 129 1.21 -1.17 5.61
C SER A 129 2.70 -1.52 5.48
N LEU A 130 3.43 -0.86 4.60
CA LEU A 130 4.89 -1.05 4.47
C LEU A 130 5.63 -0.57 5.72
N ALA A 131 5.26 0.60 6.26
CA ALA A 131 5.83 1.09 7.51
C ALA A 131 5.57 0.14 8.70
N TRP A 132 4.39 -0.50 8.73
CA TRP A 132 4.07 -1.52 9.74
C TRP A 132 4.94 -2.78 9.60
N VAL A 133 5.28 -3.19 8.37
CA VAL A 133 6.21 -4.30 8.13
C VAL A 133 7.58 -3.96 8.67
N GLY A 134 8.17 -2.83 8.24
CA GLY A 134 9.50 -2.41 8.65
C GLY A 134 9.61 -2.10 10.14
N GLY A 135 8.52 -1.92 10.88
CA GLY A 135 8.55 -1.54 12.29
C GLY A 135 8.90 -0.07 12.50
N GLU A 136 8.74 0.42 13.73
CA GLU A 136 9.08 1.81 14.05
C GLU A 136 10.58 1.96 14.34
N LYS A 137 11.20 3.06 13.90
CA LYS A 137 12.58 3.46 14.28
C LYS A 137 12.83 3.53 15.80
N LYS A 138 11.78 3.47 16.63
CA LYS A 138 11.85 3.50 18.09
C LYS A 138 12.13 2.14 18.73
N ASP A 139 11.99 1.05 18.00
CA ASP A 139 12.49 -0.24 18.50
C ASP A 139 14.01 -0.19 18.57
N LYS A 140 14.58 -0.67 19.68
CA LYS A 140 16.02 -0.61 19.97
C LYS A 140 16.90 -1.30 18.91
N ASN A 141 16.28 -2.05 18.01
CA ASN A 141 16.90 -2.89 17.00
C ASN A 141 16.73 -2.36 15.57
N GLY A 142 16.22 -1.13 15.36
CA GLY A 142 16.04 -0.59 14.01
C GLY A 142 14.79 -1.16 13.30
N LYS A 143 14.76 -1.05 11.97
CA LYS A 143 13.66 -1.57 11.16
C LYS A 143 13.86 -3.05 10.86
N THR A 144 12.83 -3.87 11.06
CA THR A 144 12.89 -5.31 10.76
C THR A 144 11.95 -5.65 9.62
N TRP A 145 12.50 -5.95 8.44
CA TRP A 145 11.74 -6.32 7.24
C TRP A 145 11.49 -7.82 7.08
N ALA A 146 11.72 -8.59 8.14
CA ALA A 146 11.67 -10.05 8.14
C ALA A 146 10.59 -10.63 9.07
N GLY A 147 10.42 -11.94 9.03
CA GLY A 147 9.53 -12.69 9.92
C GLY A 147 8.05 -12.69 9.50
N ALA A 148 7.16 -13.02 10.44
CA ALA A 148 5.75 -13.25 10.16
C ALA A 148 5.03 -12.02 9.58
N ARG A 149 5.41 -10.79 10.00
CA ARG A 149 4.82 -9.54 9.48
C ARG A 149 5.08 -9.37 8.00
N ALA A 150 6.35 -9.52 7.62
CA ALA A 150 6.81 -9.43 6.24
C ALA A 150 6.14 -10.48 5.35
N ASN A 151 6.17 -11.75 5.77
CA ASN A 151 5.57 -12.86 5.03
C ASN A 151 4.05 -12.71 4.88
N GLY A 152 3.36 -12.34 5.97
CA GLY A 152 1.91 -12.11 5.95
C GLY A 152 1.51 -10.95 5.04
N MET A 153 2.31 -9.87 5.02
CA MET A 153 2.07 -8.75 4.12
C MET A 153 2.28 -9.13 2.65
N LEU A 154 3.38 -9.79 2.32
CA LEU A 154 3.65 -10.25 0.95
C LEU A 154 2.55 -11.18 0.45
N GLN A 155 2.10 -12.12 1.29
CA GLN A 155 0.98 -12.99 0.98
C GLN A 155 -0.31 -12.18 0.74
N LEU A 156 -0.59 -11.16 1.55
CA LEU A 156 -1.75 -10.30 1.36
C LEU A 156 -1.69 -9.53 0.03
N LEU A 157 -0.51 -9.00 -0.32
CA LEU A 157 -0.30 -8.29 -1.58
C LEU A 157 -0.48 -9.21 -2.80
N GLU A 158 0.04 -10.44 -2.75
CA GLU A 158 -0.18 -11.47 -3.77
C GLU A 158 -1.64 -11.99 -3.77
N GLU A 159 -2.34 -11.96 -2.64
CA GLU A 159 -3.73 -12.42 -2.55
C GLU A 159 -4.70 -11.40 -3.17
N TRP A 160 -4.46 -10.10 -2.96
CA TRP A 160 -5.38 -9.03 -3.33
C TRP A 160 -4.82 -8.09 -4.41
N PRO A 161 -4.17 -6.96 -4.09
CA PRO A 161 -3.91 -5.90 -5.07
C PRO A 161 -3.09 -6.38 -6.27
N LEU A 162 -2.22 -7.38 -6.08
CA LEU A 162 -1.33 -7.94 -7.11
C LEU A 162 -1.57 -9.44 -7.31
N GLU A 163 -2.83 -9.87 -7.29
CA GLU A 163 -3.16 -11.27 -7.54
C GLU A 163 -2.78 -11.76 -8.94
N LYS A 164 -2.26 -12.97 -9.07
CA LYS A 164 -1.62 -13.44 -10.32
C LYS A 164 -2.56 -13.90 -11.43
N THR A 165 -3.82 -14.18 -11.14
CA THR A 165 -4.77 -14.74 -12.12
C THR A 165 -5.31 -13.68 -13.09
N GLY A 166 -5.19 -12.40 -12.74
CA GLY A 166 -5.81 -11.31 -13.50
C GLY A 166 -7.33 -11.35 -13.44
N ASN A 167 -7.89 -11.93 -12.38
CA ASN A 167 -9.32 -12.06 -12.20
C ASN A 167 -9.94 -10.67 -11.92
N LEU A 168 -10.52 -10.09 -12.97
CA LEU A 168 -11.15 -8.77 -12.93
C LEU A 168 -12.40 -8.72 -12.03
N SER A 169 -13.05 -9.86 -11.77
CA SER A 169 -14.18 -9.92 -10.84
C SER A 169 -13.74 -9.92 -9.37
N LYS A 170 -12.49 -10.32 -9.10
CA LYS A 170 -11.88 -10.23 -7.78
C LYS A 170 -11.26 -8.87 -7.56
N MET A 171 -10.50 -8.38 -8.55
CA MET A 171 -9.71 -7.15 -8.46
C MET A 171 -9.91 -6.26 -9.68
N PRO A 172 -10.58 -5.11 -9.50
CA PRO A 172 -10.76 -4.11 -10.56
C PRO A 172 -9.41 -3.63 -11.13
N VAL A 173 -9.35 -3.47 -12.45
CA VAL A 173 -8.14 -3.05 -13.17
C VAL A 173 -7.59 -1.72 -12.63
N GLY A 174 -8.46 -0.74 -12.39
CA GLY A 174 -8.03 0.59 -11.93
C GLY A 174 -7.35 0.57 -10.56
N LEU A 175 -7.80 -0.28 -9.64
CA LEU A 175 -7.18 -0.43 -8.31
C LEU A 175 -5.78 -1.04 -8.44
N ARG A 176 -5.63 -2.06 -9.29
CA ARG A 176 -4.33 -2.68 -9.56
C ARG A 176 -3.34 -1.71 -10.20
N LEU A 177 -3.79 -0.97 -11.22
CA LEU A 177 -2.96 0.06 -11.87
C LEU A 177 -2.48 1.07 -10.83
N HIS A 178 -3.38 1.57 -9.98
CA HIS A 178 -3.00 2.52 -8.94
C HIS A 178 -1.96 1.96 -7.95
N VAL A 179 -2.06 0.68 -7.57
CA VAL A 179 -1.02 0.07 -6.71
C VAL A 179 0.33 -0.02 -7.45
N LEU A 180 0.32 -0.38 -8.74
CA LEU A 180 1.53 -0.38 -9.56
C LEU A 180 2.13 1.03 -9.73
N ASP A 181 1.31 2.07 -9.68
CA ASP A 181 1.76 3.47 -9.81
C ASP A 181 2.47 3.99 -8.55
N ILE A 182 2.17 3.42 -7.37
CA ILE A 182 2.59 4.00 -6.09
C ILE A 182 3.54 3.13 -5.29
N TRP A 183 3.73 1.85 -5.65
CA TRP A 183 4.47 0.93 -4.77
C TRP A 183 5.94 1.33 -4.59
N VAL A 184 6.59 1.85 -5.64
CA VAL A 184 7.98 2.34 -5.56
C VAL A 184 8.05 3.60 -4.70
N ASP A 185 7.13 4.56 -4.89
CA ASP A 185 7.07 5.79 -4.08
C ASP A 185 6.92 5.48 -2.59
N GLU A 186 6.00 4.59 -2.24
CA GLU A 186 5.74 4.28 -0.84
C GLU A 186 6.84 3.38 -0.26
N ALA A 187 7.54 2.57 -1.06
CA ALA A 187 8.73 1.82 -0.65
C ALA A 187 9.93 2.76 -0.39
N GLU A 188 10.16 3.75 -1.25
CA GLU A 188 11.19 4.78 -1.06
C GLU A 188 10.94 5.58 0.23
N LYS A 189 9.69 6.00 0.44
CA LYS A 189 9.28 6.79 1.60
C LYS A 189 9.55 6.10 2.95
N VAL A 190 9.51 4.77 2.97
CA VAL A 190 9.82 3.97 4.16
C VAL A 190 11.28 3.50 4.17
N GLU A 191 12.13 4.07 3.31
CA GLU A 191 13.56 3.74 3.16
C GLU A 191 13.77 2.24 2.91
N LEU A 192 12.90 1.58 2.14
CA LEU A 192 13.06 0.18 1.74
C LEU A 192 14.03 0.02 0.55
N LEU A 193 14.25 1.10 -0.20
CA LEU A 193 15.10 1.07 -1.40
C LEU A 193 16.57 1.42 -1.10
N THR A 194 16.88 1.83 0.13
CA THR A 194 18.25 2.17 0.53
C THR A 194 19.08 0.91 0.73
N GLU A 195 20.30 0.91 0.21
CA GLU A 195 21.30 -0.10 0.52
C GLU A 195 21.82 0.18 1.94
N GLU A 196 21.26 -0.54 2.93
CA GLU A 196 21.76 -0.49 4.30
C GLU A 196 22.95 -1.47 4.43
N ASP A 197 23.94 -1.14 5.26
CA ASP A 197 25.03 -2.06 5.62
C ASP A 197 24.69 -2.74 6.96
N GLY A 198 24.51 -4.07 7.00
CA GLY A 198 24.28 -4.83 8.25
C GLY A 198 23.28 -5.98 8.15
N GLU A 199 22.94 -6.64 9.27
CA GLU A 199 21.96 -7.74 9.30
C GLU A 199 20.54 -7.29 8.87
N ASP A 200 20.17 -6.03 9.16
CA ASP A 200 18.87 -5.46 8.75
C ASP A 200 18.75 -5.27 7.22
N ALA A 201 19.90 -5.17 6.53
CA ALA A 201 19.96 -5.10 5.07
C ALA A 201 19.45 -6.39 4.43
N ASP A 202 19.81 -7.55 4.99
CA ASP A 202 19.42 -8.85 4.42
C ASP A 202 17.88 -8.99 4.41
N GLY A 203 17.21 -8.57 5.50
CA GLY A 203 15.76 -8.57 5.58
C GLY A 203 15.08 -7.62 4.61
N SER A 204 15.60 -6.39 4.45
CA SER A 204 15.01 -5.39 3.53
C SER A 204 15.18 -5.80 2.07
N HIS A 205 16.35 -6.31 1.71
CA HIS A 205 16.64 -6.87 0.39
C HIS A 205 15.77 -8.10 0.09
N GLU A 206 15.58 -9.01 1.04
CA GLU A 206 14.72 -10.18 0.86
C GLU A 206 13.24 -9.76 0.65
N PHE A 207 12.72 -8.86 1.48
CA PHE A 207 11.35 -8.37 1.35
C PHE A 207 11.14 -7.66 0.01
N LEU A 208 12.05 -6.76 -0.37
CA LEU A 208 12.00 -6.06 -1.64
C LEU A 208 12.09 -7.01 -2.83
N GLY A 209 12.96 -8.02 -2.77
CA GLY A 209 13.09 -9.05 -3.81
C GLY A 209 11.79 -9.83 -4.02
N LYS A 210 11.14 -10.24 -2.93
CA LYS A 210 9.82 -10.91 -2.99
C LYS A 210 8.73 -9.98 -3.52
N LEU A 211 8.71 -8.71 -3.10
CA LEU A 211 7.76 -7.73 -3.61
C LEU A 211 7.95 -7.50 -5.12
N ARG A 212 9.19 -7.35 -5.60
CA ARG A 212 9.51 -7.27 -7.04
C ARG A 212 9.03 -8.51 -7.78
N HIS A 213 9.18 -9.70 -7.23
CA HIS A 213 8.67 -10.93 -7.84
C HIS A 213 7.15 -10.93 -7.98
N ILE A 214 6.41 -10.44 -6.98
CA ILE A 214 4.95 -10.28 -7.04
C ILE A 214 4.55 -9.29 -8.14
N VAL A 215 5.28 -8.17 -8.29
CA VAL A 215 5.05 -7.18 -9.36
C VAL A 215 5.40 -7.75 -10.73
N GLU A 216 6.51 -8.50 -10.86
CA GLU A 216 6.92 -9.16 -12.12
C GLU A 216 5.87 -10.15 -12.61
N ALA A 217 5.18 -10.86 -11.71
CA ALA A 217 4.07 -11.71 -12.09
C ALA A 217 2.96 -10.94 -12.84
N GLN A 218 2.79 -9.64 -12.58
CA GLN A 218 1.81 -8.78 -13.26
C GLN A 218 2.18 -8.47 -14.72
N SER A 219 3.46 -8.59 -15.10
CA SER A 219 3.91 -8.49 -16.49
C SER A 219 3.30 -9.57 -17.39
N LYS A 220 2.71 -10.63 -16.80
CA LYS A 220 1.99 -11.71 -17.48
C LYS A 220 0.46 -11.59 -17.40
N SER A 221 -0.07 -10.50 -16.81
CA SER A 221 -1.51 -10.27 -16.67
C SER A 221 -2.24 -10.37 -18.03
N PRO A 222 -3.49 -10.88 -18.09
CA PRO A 222 -4.29 -10.82 -19.31
C PRO A 222 -4.59 -9.38 -19.77
N CYS A 223 -4.54 -8.41 -18.85
CA CYS A 223 -4.81 -7.00 -19.13
C CYS A 223 -3.56 -6.25 -19.64
N LYS A 224 -3.59 -5.73 -20.88
CA LYS A 224 -2.45 -5.03 -21.50
C LYS A 224 -1.97 -3.80 -20.69
N PRO A 225 -2.85 -2.89 -20.23
CA PRO A 225 -2.44 -1.78 -19.37
C PRO A 225 -1.69 -2.24 -18.11
N VAL A 226 -2.15 -3.31 -17.45
CA VAL A 226 -1.49 -3.86 -16.26
C VAL A 226 -0.09 -4.35 -16.60
N ARG A 227 0.08 -5.10 -17.69
CA ARG A 227 1.40 -5.56 -18.14
C ARG A 227 2.35 -4.39 -18.41
N ALA A 228 1.86 -3.36 -19.08
CA ALA A 228 2.67 -2.18 -19.41
C ALA A 228 3.11 -1.45 -18.13
N ARG A 229 2.17 -1.19 -17.22
CA ARG A 229 2.45 -0.47 -15.98
C ARG A 229 3.33 -1.26 -15.02
N ALA A 230 3.18 -2.59 -14.96
CA ALA A 230 4.07 -3.45 -14.19
C ALA A 230 5.53 -3.32 -14.67
N LYS A 231 5.75 -3.46 -15.99
CA LYS A 231 7.09 -3.29 -16.60
C LYS A 231 7.66 -1.91 -16.39
N GLU A 232 6.85 -0.86 -16.54
CA GLU A 232 7.25 0.53 -16.27
C GLU A 232 7.71 0.70 -14.82
N SER A 233 6.90 0.23 -13.85
CA SER A 233 7.24 0.35 -12.43
C SER A 233 8.46 -0.48 -12.01
N LEU A 234 8.73 -1.60 -12.69
CA LEU A 234 9.90 -2.44 -12.46
C LEU A 234 11.19 -1.88 -13.08
N ALA A 235 11.06 -0.95 -14.03
CA ALA A 235 12.16 -0.22 -14.66
C ALA A 235 12.45 1.12 -13.96
N ASP A 236 11.77 1.43 -12.85
CA ASP A 236 12.01 2.66 -12.08
C ASP A 236 13.47 2.71 -11.60
N GLY A 237 14.18 3.80 -11.90
CA GLY A 237 15.61 3.95 -11.59
C GLY A 237 15.90 3.98 -10.08
N ARG A 238 14.91 4.23 -9.22
CA ARG A 238 15.10 4.19 -7.76
C ARG A 238 15.28 2.77 -7.23
N LEU A 239 14.93 1.74 -8.00
CA LEU A 239 15.04 0.34 -7.56
C LEU A 239 16.51 -0.14 -7.62
N PRO A 240 17.00 -0.80 -6.56
CA PRO A 240 18.34 -1.40 -6.56
C PRO A 240 18.55 -2.33 -7.77
N GLY A 241 19.67 -2.14 -8.45
CA GLY A 241 20.05 -2.87 -9.67
C GLY A 241 19.51 -2.29 -10.99
N ASN A 242 18.68 -1.25 -10.97
CA ASN A 242 18.24 -0.55 -12.19
C ASN A 242 19.17 0.61 -12.57
N ASN A 243 19.85 1.22 -11.60
CA ASN A 243 20.95 2.15 -11.83
C ASN A 243 22.25 1.35 -12.08
N VAL A 244 22.30 0.60 -13.18
CA VAL A 244 23.60 0.31 -13.78
C VAL A 244 23.89 1.53 -14.64
N ASP A 245 24.79 2.38 -14.14
CA ASP A 245 25.28 3.55 -14.87
C ASP A 245 25.53 3.17 -16.34
N SER A 246 24.98 3.96 -17.25
CA SER A 246 25.43 3.97 -18.65
C SER A 246 26.96 4.09 -18.63
N PRO A 247 27.72 3.13 -19.18
CA PRO A 247 29.15 3.31 -19.31
C PRO A 247 29.42 4.45 -20.29
N ASP A 248 30.20 5.43 -19.84
CA ASP A 248 30.98 6.39 -20.64
C ASP A 248 30.23 7.54 -21.36
N GLU A 249 29.86 8.57 -20.59
CA GLU A 249 30.06 9.96 -21.04
C GLU A 249 31.27 10.57 -20.31
N MET A 250 32.48 10.04 -20.56
CA MET A 250 33.73 10.78 -20.29
C MET A 250 34.79 10.46 -21.36
N ASN A 251 35.37 11.54 -21.89
CA ASN A 251 36.51 11.64 -22.82
C ASN A 251 36.19 11.57 -24.32
N ASP A 252 35.47 12.58 -24.84
CA ASP A 252 35.89 13.16 -26.13
C ASP A 252 36.98 14.19 -25.81
N ASP A 253 38.20 13.67 -25.73
CA ASP A 253 39.41 14.45 -25.50
C ASP A 253 39.66 15.27 -26.77
N GLY A 254 39.53 16.59 -26.63
CA GLY A 254 39.68 17.52 -27.73
C GLY A 254 41.10 17.47 -28.29
N ASN A 255 41.27 16.81 -29.42
CA ASN A 255 42.35 17.12 -30.35
C ASN A 255 42.06 16.57 -31.75
N ASP A 256 41.41 17.38 -32.60
CA ASP A 256 41.78 17.35 -34.02
C ASP A 256 41.69 18.75 -34.64
N ARG A 257 42.84 19.43 -34.65
CA ARG A 257 43.13 20.54 -35.55
C ARG A 257 43.69 19.96 -36.86
N SER A 258 42.85 19.75 -37.85
CA SER A 258 43.16 19.79 -39.30
C SER A 258 41.92 19.34 -40.06
N SER A 259 41.55 19.78 -41.25
CA SER A 259 41.98 20.80 -42.16
C SER A 259 40.74 21.12 -42.99
N TRP A 260 40.51 22.39 -43.26
CA TRP A 260 39.52 22.84 -44.23
C TRP A 260 39.85 22.21 -45.60
N ASP A 261 38.87 21.58 -46.26
CA ASP A 261 38.88 21.33 -47.71
C ASP A 261 37.49 21.61 -48.28
N GLY A 262 37.49 22.25 -49.44
CA GLY A 262 36.41 23.09 -49.95
C GLY A 262 35.15 22.38 -50.44
N PHE A 263 34.16 23.20 -50.78
CA PHE A 263 32.91 22.84 -51.42
C PHE A 263 33.12 22.21 -52.81
N ASN A 264 32.24 21.26 -53.15
CA ASN A 264 31.90 20.95 -54.54
C ASN A 264 30.41 21.26 -54.78
N ASP A 265 30.20 22.16 -55.74
CA ASP A 265 28.98 22.71 -56.37
C ASP A 265 27.96 23.50 -55.52
#